data_AF-A0A510KBM6-F1
#
_entry.id   AF-A0A510KBM6-F1
#
_cell.length_a   1.000
_cell.length_b   1.000
_cell.length_c   1.000
_cell.angle_alpha   90.00
_cell.angle_beta   90.00
_cell.angle_gamma   90.00
#
_symmetry.space_group_name_H-M   'P 1'
#
loop_
_entity.id
_entity.type
_entity.pdbx_description
1 polymer ?
#
loop_
_entity_poly.entity_id
_entity_poly.type
_entity_poly.pdbx_seq_one_letter_code
_entity_poly.pdbx_strand_id
1 'polypeptide(L)'
;MTLEITTPAVLFPTVSLLLLAYTNRFLALTAIVRQMDSSGEVEHEFYQVKNLRKRLNYIKKMQYFGVSSLLMCAISMLFLFLQMDFIGKISFGISLVSLIISLLFSLLEIQISLEALRIHLNHNSENEEKK
;
A
#
# COMPACT_ATOMS: atom_id res chain seq x y z
N MET A 1 -2.63 31.20 3.13
CA MET A 1 -1.83 30.26 3.94
C MET A 1 -0.39 30.45 3.56
N THR A 2 0.43 30.95 4.48
CA THR A 2 1.89 30.99 4.35
C THR A 2 2.42 29.59 4.60
N LEU A 3 2.75 28.84 3.54
CA LEU A 3 3.41 27.55 3.69
C LEU A 3 4.86 27.81 4.14
N GLU A 4 5.14 27.58 5.41
CA GLU A 4 6.49 27.70 5.96
C GLU A 4 7.40 26.57 5.45
N ILE A 5 8.69 26.89 5.37
CA ILE A 5 9.83 26.03 4.96
C ILE A 5 9.92 24.73 5.78
N THR A 6 9.11 24.57 6.82
CA THR A 6 8.99 23.37 7.65
C THR A 6 8.28 22.20 6.95
N THR A 7 7.47 22.46 5.92
CA THR A 7 6.66 21.41 5.29
C THR A 7 7.47 20.32 4.55
N PRO A 8 8.53 20.63 3.77
CA PRO A 8 9.39 19.61 3.16
C PRO A 8 10.16 18.75 4.17
N ALA A 9 10.56 19.33 5.31
CA ALA A 9 11.33 18.65 6.35
C ALA A 9 10.52 17.54 7.05
N VAL A 10 9.20 17.70 7.14
CA VAL A 10 8.29 16.70 7.73
C VAL A 10 7.87 15.64 6.69
N LEU A 11 7.81 16.01 5.40
CA LEU A 11 7.36 15.10 4.35
C LEU A 11 8.38 13.99 4.07
N PHE A 12 9.67 14.29 3.96
CA PHE A 12 10.71 13.30 3.64
C PHE A 12 10.75 12.07 4.56
N PRO A 13 10.77 12.23 5.90
CA PRO A 13 10.71 11.08 6.81
C PRO A 13 9.37 10.34 6.72
N THR A 14 8.26 11.06 6.55
CA THR A 14 6.92 10.46 6.42
C THR A 14 6.80 9.60 5.15
N VAL A 15 7.32 10.08 4.01
CA VAL A 15 7.41 9.32 2.74
C VAL A 15 8.24 8.06 2.93
N SER A 16 9.38 8.17 3.61
CA SER A 16 10.30 7.04 3.82
C SER A 16 9.66 5.95 4.69
N LEU A 17 8.94 6.33 5.75
CA LEU A 17 8.17 5.42 6.59
C LEU A 17 7.04 4.72 5.82
N LEU A 18 6.34 5.48 4.97
CA LEU A 18 5.25 4.97 4.15
C LEU A 18 5.76 3.96 3.11
N LEU A 19 6.87 4.25 2.44
CA LEU A 19 7.56 3.32 1.54
C LEU A 19 8.07 2.07 2.27
N LEU A 20 8.65 2.23 3.47
CA LEU A 20 9.13 1.11 4.29
C LEU A 20 7.98 0.19 4.71
N ALA A 21 6.88 0.76 5.19
CA ALA A 21 5.68 0.00 5.55
C ALA A 21 5.13 -0.79 4.35
N TYR A 22 5.13 -0.18 3.16
CA TYR A 22 4.63 -0.84 1.96
C TYR A 22 5.58 -1.95 1.48
N THR A 23 6.88 -1.73 1.59
CA THR A 23 7.92 -2.73 1.27
C THR A 23 7.86 -3.91 2.23
N ASN A 24 7.68 -3.66 3.53
CA ASN A 24 7.50 -4.72 4.53
C ASN A 24 6.27 -5.58 4.25
N ARG A 25 5.17 -4.95 3.82
CA ARG A 25 3.92 -5.66 3.50
C ARG A 25 4.03 -6.52 2.24
N PHE A 26 4.74 -6.02 1.23
CA PHE A 26 5.09 -6.80 0.04
C PHE A 26 6.02 -7.97 0.37
N LEU A 27 7.06 -7.74 1.17
CA LEU A 27 8.02 -8.78 1.60
C LEU A 27 7.33 -9.90 2.38
N ALA A 28 6.50 -9.54 3.37
CA ALA A 28 5.70 -10.51 4.13
C ALA A 28 4.83 -11.37 3.20
N LEU A 29 4.22 -10.75 2.18
CA LEU A 29 3.40 -11.44 1.21
C LEU A 29 4.23 -12.43 0.38
N THR A 30 5.41 -12.01 -0.12
CA THR A 30 6.30 -12.88 -0.88
C THR A 30 6.90 -14.04 -0.07
N ALA A 31 7.07 -13.86 1.24
CA ALA A 31 7.52 -14.91 2.14
C ALA A 31 6.47 -16.03 2.28
N ILE A 32 5.19 -15.66 2.41
CA ILE A 32 4.07 -16.62 2.44
C ILE A 32 4.00 -17.42 1.13
N VAL A 33 4.24 -16.78 -0.02
CA VAL A 33 4.30 -17.50 -1.32
C VAL A 33 5.37 -18.57 -1.34
N ARG A 34 6.55 -18.25 -0.83
CA ARG A 34 7.69 -19.15 -0.82
C ARG A 34 7.53 -20.31 0.16
N GLN A 35 6.65 -20.19 1.15
CA GLN A 35 6.35 -21.25 2.11
C GLN A 35 5.23 -22.20 1.67
N MET A 36 4.43 -21.85 0.64
CA MET A 36 3.36 -22.73 0.14
C MET A 36 3.88 -24.03 -0.50
N ASP A 37 5.14 -24.09 -0.92
CA ASP A 37 5.67 -25.14 -1.80
C ASP A 37 6.06 -26.46 -1.09
N SER A 38 5.22 -26.98 -0.17
CA SER A 38 5.55 -28.24 0.52
C SER A 38 4.40 -29.21 0.82
N SER A 39 3.15 -28.89 0.46
CA SER A 39 1.99 -29.68 0.93
C SER A 39 1.29 -30.56 -0.13
N GLY A 40 1.52 -30.35 -1.43
CA GLY A 40 1.04 -31.27 -2.48
C GLY A 40 -0.47 -31.24 -2.80
N GLU A 41 -1.26 -30.34 -2.19
CA GLU A 41 -2.68 -30.15 -2.51
C GLU A 41 -2.89 -29.00 -3.52
N VAL A 42 -2.96 -29.39 -4.79
CA VAL A 42 -2.98 -28.48 -5.97
C VAL A 42 -4.16 -27.49 -5.97
N GLU A 43 -5.30 -27.85 -5.39
CA GLU A 43 -6.51 -27.01 -5.42
C GLU A 43 -6.46 -25.87 -4.40
N HIS A 44 -5.98 -26.13 -3.17
CA HIS A 44 -5.84 -25.12 -2.12
C HIS A 44 -4.73 -24.10 -2.46
N GLU A 45 -3.64 -24.56 -3.08
CA GLU A 45 -2.58 -23.68 -3.61
C GLU A 45 -3.13 -22.71 -4.67
N PHE A 46 -4.03 -23.15 -5.54
CA PHE A 46 -4.60 -22.30 -6.59
C PHE A 46 -5.42 -21.12 -6.00
N TYR A 47 -6.23 -21.37 -4.97
CA TYR A 47 -6.99 -20.32 -4.29
C TYR A 47 -6.09 -19.33 -3.56
N GLN A 48 -5.03 -19.79 -2.90
CA GLN A 48 -4.07 -18.91 -2.25
C GLN A 48 -3.30 -18.05 -3.24
N VAL A 49 -2.83 -18.61 -4.35
CA VAL A 49 -2.14 -17.86 -5.42
C VAL A 49 -3.05 -16.81 -6.04
N LYS A 50 -4.34 -17.12 -6.28
CA LYS A 50 -5.31 -16.15 -6.80
C LYS A 50 -5.53 -15.00 -5.82
N ASN A 51 -5.66 -15.28 -4.52
CA ASN A 51 -5.84 -14.26 -3.49
C ASN A 51 -4.60 -13.37 -3.36
N LEU A 52 -3.42 -13.98 -3.41
CA LEU A 52 -2.13 -13.29 -3.40
C LEU A 52 -1.97 -12.33 -4.59
N ARG A 53 -2.28 -12.78 -5.81
CA ARG A 53 -2.27 -11.92 -7.00
C ARG A 53 -3.21 -10.72 -6.84
N LYS A 54 -4.40 -10.94 -6.28
CA LYS A 54 -5.34 -9.86 -5.99
C LYS A 54 -4.70 -8.84 -5.04
N ARG A 55 -4.19 -9.29 -3.89
CA ARG A 55 -3.52 -8.43 -2.89
C ARG A 55 -2.35 -7.64 -3.48
N LEU A 56 -1.49 -8.29 -4.26
CA LEU A 56 -0.38 -7.64 -4.97
C LEU A 56 -0.85 -6.51 -5.89
N ASN A 57 -1.97 -6.70 -6.59
CA ASN A 57 -2.53 -5.65 -7.44
C ASN A 57 -3.02 -4.44 -6.62
N TYR A 58 -3.62 -4.66 -5.44
CA TYR A 58 -4.00 -3.57 -4.53
C TYR A 58 -2.77 -2.84 -3.99
N ILE A 59 -1.74 -3.56 -3.53
CA ILE A 59 -0.47 -2.96 -3.05
C ILE A 59 0.17 -2.11 -4.15
N LYS A 60 0.23 -2.63 -5.39
CA LYS A 60 0.79 -1.90 -6.53
C LYS A 60 0.05 -0.60 -6.81
N LYS A 61 -1.29 -0.62 -6.82
CA LYS A 61 -2.11 0.58 -7.03
C LYS A 61 -1.92 1.60 -5.91
N MET A 62 -1.99 1.14 -4.67
CA MET A 62 -1.75 1.96 -3.48
C MET A 62 -0.38 2.66 -3.53
N GLN A 63 0.69 1.91 -3.84
CA GLN A 63 2.03 2.47 -4.01
C GLN A 63 2.10 3.50 -5.14
N TYR A 64 1.51 3.19 -6.29
CA TYR A 64 1.53 4.09 -7.45
C TYR A 64 0.89 5.45 -7.12
N PHE A 65 -0.32 5.45 -6.54
CA PHE A 65 -0.99 6.68 -6.12
C PHE A 65 -0.24 7.41 -5.00
N GLY A 66 0.31 6.66 -4.03
CA GLY A 66 1.08 7.23 -2.93
C GLY A 66 2.34 7.96 -3.40
N VAL A 67 3.15 7.29 -4.23
CA VAL A 67 4.37 7.88 -4.80
C VAL A 67 4.03 9.05 -5.74
N SER A 68 2.99 8.90 -6.59
CA SER A 68 2.53 9.97 -7.48
C SER A 68 2.08 11.21 -6.69
N SER A 69 1.31 11.03 -5.61
CA SER A 69 0.93 12.10 -4.70
C SER A 69 2.16 12.83 -4.15
N LEU A 70 3.13 12.08 -3.63
CA LEU A 70 4.32 12.67 -3.01
C LEU A 70 5.18 13.45 -4.00
N LEU A 71 5.34 12.93 -5.22
CA LEU A 71 6.03 13.63 -6.30
C LEU A 71 5.29 14.92 -6.69
N MET A 72 3.96 14.86 -6.80
CA MET A 72 3.14 16.02 -7.13
C MET A 72 3.14 17.07 -6.01
N CYS A 73 3.22 16.64 -4.75
CA CYS A 73 3.41 17.49 -3.59
C CYS A 73 4.78 18.18 -3.61
N ALA A 74 5.86 17.47 -3.96
CA ALA A 74 7.18 18.06 -4.14
C ALA A 74 7.21 19.12 -5.27
N ILE A 75 6.55 18.83 -6.39
CA ILE A 75 6.39 19.80 -7.50
C ILE A 75 5.56 21.00 -7.06
N SER A 76 4.50 20.79 -6.28
CA SER A 76 3.69 21.88 -5.70
C SER A 76 4.54 22.80 -4.82
N MET A 77 5.38 22.23 -3.94
CA MET A 77 6.32 22.99 -3.11
C MET A 77 7.32 23.77 -3.95
N LEU A 78 7.80 23.20 -5.07
CA LEU A 78 8.68 23.91 -6.00
C LEU A 78 7.98 25.13 -6.63
N PHE A 79 6.72 24.99 -7.05
CA PHE A 79 5.97 26.12 -7.61
C PHE A 79 5.69 27.21 -6.58
N LEU A 80 5.38 26.84 -5.33
CA LEU A 80 5.22 27.79 -4.24
C LEU A 80 6.54 28.53 -3.95
N PHE A 81 7.67 27.83 -4.01
CA PHE A 81 9.00 28.44 -3.87
C PHE A 81 9.31 29.45 -4.99
N LEU A 82 8.87 29.17 -6.22
CA LEU A 82 8.97 30.07 -7.37
C LEU A 82 7.92 31.21 -7.36
N GLN A 83 7.19 31.41 -6.26
CA GLN A 83 6.11 32.40 -6.11
C GLN A 83 4.91 32.19 -7.06
N MET A 84 4.76 30.99 -7.65
CA MET A 84 3.64 30.61 -8.51
C MET A 84 2.48 30.03 -7.67
N ASP A 85 1.91 30.86 -6.79
CA ASP A 85 0.94 30.44 -5.77
C ASP A 85 -0.28 29.69 -6.29
N PHE A 86 -0.86 30.14 -7.41
CA PHE A 86 -2.08 29.56 -7.96
C PHE A 86 -1.85 28.11 -8.42
N ILE A 87 -0.79 27.89 -9.20
CA ILE A 87 -0.42 26.57 -9.73
C ILE A 87 0.05 25.66 -8.61
N GLY A 88 0.82 26.20 -7.65
CA GLY A 88 1.25 25.48 -6.45
C GLY A 88 0.07 24.92 -5.66
N LYS A 89 -0.94 25.74 -5.37
CA LYS A 89 -2.14 25.33 -4.61
C LYS A 89 -2.98 24.28 -5.32
N ILE A 90 -3.18 24.41 -6.64
CA ILE A 90 -3.92 23.41 -7.42
C ILE A 90 -3.19 22.07 -7.41
N SER A 91 -1.88 22.08 -7.67
CA SER A 91 -1.05 20.87 -7.65
C SER A 91 -1.06 20.20 -6.27
N PHE A 92 -1.04 20.99 -5.19
CA PHE A 92 -1.16 20.49 -3.82
C PHE A 92 -2.50 19.76 -3.60
N GLY A 93 -3.61 20.37 -4.03
CA GLY A 93 -4.93 19.75 -3.94
C GLY A 93 -5.02 18.41 -4.65
N ILE A 94 -4.46 18.31 -5.87
CA ILE A 94 -4.43 17.06 -6.64
C ILE A 94 -3.59 16.01 -5.92
N SER A 95 -2.45 16.39 -5.33
CA SER A 95 -1.62 15.47 -4.56
C SER A 95 -2.39 14.86 -3.38
N LEU A 96 -3.14 15.67 -2.63
CA LEU A 96 -3.95 15.20 -1.51
C LEU A 96 -5.03 14.21 -1.94
N VAL A 97 -5.73 14.48 -3.05
CA VAL A 97 -6.74 13.56 -3.59
C VAL A 97 -6.10 12.22 -3.97
N SER A 98 -4.93 12.26 -4.63
CA SER A 98 -4.17 11.05 -4.98
C SER A 98 -3.73 10.28 -3.72
N LEU A 99 -3.32 10.98 -2.66
CA LEU A 99 -2.98 10.36 -1.37
C LEU A 99 -4.19 9.66 -0.74
N ILE A 100 -5.36 10.30 -0.74
CA ILE A 100 -6.60 9.71 -0.22
C ILE A 100 -6.93 8.41 -0.99
N ILE A 101 -6.83 8.44 -2.32
CA ILE A 101 -7.05 7.25 -3.15
C ILE A 101 -6.05 6.14 -2.79
N SER A 102 -4.78 6.46 -2.59
CA SER A 102 -3.76 5.50 -2.12
C SER A 102 -4.16 4.84 -0.81
N LEU A 103 -4.61 5.64 0.17
CA LEU A 103 -5.02 5.15 1.49
C LEU A 103 -6.28 4.28 1.42
N LEU A 104 -7.24 4.61 0.56
CA LEU A 104 -8.42 3.77 0.33
C LEU A 104 -8.03 2.39 -0.19
N PHE A 105 -7.10 2.31 -1.15
CA PHE A 105 -6.56 1.03 -1.60
C PHE A 105 -5.84 0.28 -0.47
N SER A 106 -5.17 1.00 0.44
CA SER A 106 -4.57 0.40 1.64
C SER A 106 -5.59 -0.27 2.54
N LEU A 107 -6.69 0.42 2.83
CA LEU A 107 -7.78 -0.12 3.66
C LEU A 107 -8.40 -1.37 3.02
N LEU A 108 -8.66 -1.32 1.71
CA LEU A 108 -9.20 -2.47 0.97
C LEU A 108 -8.24 -3.67 1.00
N GLU A 109 -6.93 -3.44 0.88
CA GLU A 109 -5.95 -4.53 0.96
C GLU A 109 -5.88 -5.13 2.37
N ILE A 110 -5.97 -4.31 3.43
CA ILE A 110 -6.07 -4.81 4.83
C ILE A 110 -7.25 -5.77 4.97
N GLN A 111 -8.42 -5.38 4.49
CA GLN A 111 -9.62 -6.23 4.60
C GLN A 111 -9.45 -7.56 3.87
N ILE A 112 -8.93 -7.54 2.63
CA ILE A 112 -8.67 -8.77 1.86
C ILE A 112 -7.63 -9.65 2.57
N SER A 113 -6.61 -9.04 3.16
CA SER A 113 -5.57 -9.76 3.91
C SER A 113 -6.11 -10.42 5.17
N LEU A 114 -7.01 -9.75 5.89
CA LEU A 114 -7.64 -10.30 7.10
C LEU A 114 -8.57 -11.46 6.76
N GLU A 115 -9.37 -11.32 5.70
CA GLU A 115 -10.25 -12.39 5.24
C GLU A 115 -9.45 -13.63 4.80
N ALA A 116 -8.37 -13.41 4.04
CA ALA A 116 -7.45 -14.47 3.63
C ALA A 116 -6.89 -15.25 4.83
N LEU A 117 -6.45 -14.52 5.86
CA LEU A 117 -5.89 -15.10 7.07
C LEU A 117 -6.93 -15.89 7.85
N ARG A 118 -8.16 -15.39 7.95
CA ARG A 118 -9.27 -16.07 8.63
C ARG A 118 -9.61 -17.41 7.98
N ILE A 119 -9.69 -17.44 6.66
CA ILE A 119 -9.96 -18.68 5.90
C ILE A 119 -8.84 -19.70 6.12
N HIS A 120 -7.58 -19.24 6.07
CA HIS A 120 -6.43 -20.11 6.29
C HIS A 120 -6.37 -20.69 7.71
N LEU A 121 -6.71 -19.87 8.73
CA LEU A 121 -6.77 -20.32 10.12
C LEU A 121 -7.86 -21.39 10.33
N ASN A 122 -9.07 -21.14 9.80
CA ASN A 122 -10.20 -22.06 9.92
C ASN A 122 -9.92 -23.42 9.25
N HIS A 123 -9.25 -23.42 8.09
CA HIS A 123 -8.88 -24.65 7.39
C HIS A 123 -7.87 -25.50 8.19
N ASN A 124 -6.88 -24.87 8.82
CA ASN A 124 -5.92 -25.59 9.65
C ASN A 124 -6.56 -26.17 10.92
N SER A 125 -7.48 -25.45 11.57
CA SER A 125 -8.20 -25.98 12.75
C SER A 125 -9.09 -27.19 12.41
N GLU A 126 -9.76 -27.20 11.26
CA GLU A 126 -10.57 -28.36 10.83
C GLU A 126 -9.73 -29.60 10.49
N ASN A 127 -8.49 -29.41 10.01
CA ASN A 127 -7.56 -30.51 9.76
C ASN A 127 -6.95 -31.08 11.05
N GLU A 128 -6.82 -30.29 12.12
CA GLU A 128 -6.39 -30.78 13.44
C GLU A 128 -7.48 -31.62 14.14
N GLU A 129 -8.77 -31.29 13.98
CA GLU A 129 -9.87 -32.06 14.57
C GLU A 129 -10.16 -33.41 13.86
N LYS A 130 -9.70 -33.57 12.60
CA LYS A 130 -9.89 -34.80 11.82
C LYS A 130 -8.74 -35.82 11.96
N LYS A 131 -7.73 -35.53 12.78
CA LYS A 131 -6.55 -36.37 12.98
C LYS A 131 -6.54 -37.00 14.36
#